data_AF-A0A945CUU6-F1
#
_entry.id   AF-A0A945CUU6-F1
#
_cell.length_a   1.000
_cell.length_b   1.000
_cell.length_c   1.000
_cell.angle_alpha   90.00
_cell.angle_beta   90.00
_cell.angle_gamma   90.00
#
_symmetry.space_group_name_H-M   'P 1'
#
loop_
_entity.id
_entity.type
_entity.pdbx_description
1 polymer ?
#
loop_
_entity_poly.entity_id
_entity_poly.type
_entity_poly.pdbx_seq_one_letter_code
_entity_poly.pdbx_strand_id
1 'polypeptide(L)'
;MGCCKGVGRALILFGGLLMSFSAAAGKGSETEQETASGKIQRVREINRTINVFEYGAIADGESHNLSTLFKSQNDIDEKYGTGKYTLEDEADFVAIREALAAAKSKPNEQLPEGDFGLWTIHMPTGIYIVNRTIDLRHTYGVTIRGNGHTVTRIRFESPSSLFYIEEAGHIWFREFGIESTPSAQSTAFHFQNIIGSGFPTFKFHFDNVGFRGFYRAILTTGDTMCSEMVFLKCRFANCLTGLHLKNVQSLNFNFFGCDFESSAGDPFYSPYKASDNKF
;
A
#
# COMPACT_ATOMS: atom_id res chain seq x y z
N MET A 1 62.08 30.88 -18.23
CA MET A 1 62.51 30.00 -17.12
C MET A 1 61.28 29.31 -16.55
N GLY A 2 61.19 27.97 -16.72
CA GLY A 2 60.35 27.01 -15.99
C GLY A 2 58.82 27.06 -16.19
N CYS A 3 58.08 25.96 -16.29
CA CYS A 3 58.42 24.54 -16.28
C CYS A 3 57.22 23.72 -16.83
N CYS A 4 57.52 22.64 -17.57
CA CYS A 4 56.78 21.40 -17.91
C CYS A 4 55.23 21.39 -17.96
N LYS A 5 54.55 21.15 -19.09
CA LYS A 5 54.38 19.91 -19.87
C LYS A 5 54.09 18.64 -19.05
N GLY A 6 52.85 18.14 -19.14
CA GLY A 6 52.44 16.80 -18.72
C GLY A 6 51.16 16.39 -19.43
N VAL A 7 51.32 15.70 -20.57
CA VAL A 7 50.25 15.04 -21.34
C VAL A 7 50.17 13.59 -20.86
N GLY A 8 49.01 13.14 -20.39
CA GLY A 8 48.74 11.76 -20.02
C GLY A 8 47.47 11.26 -20.72
N ARG A 9 47.64 10.35 -21.69
CA ARG A 9 46.58 9.65 -22.41
C ARG A 9 46.12 8.41 -21.63
N ALA A 10 44.80 8.22 -21.63
CA ALA A 10 44.01 6.99 -21.75
C ALA A 10 44.40 5.71 -20.98
N LEU A 11 43.45 5.20 -20.19
CA LEU A 11 43.08 3.79 -20.27
C LEU A 11 41.56 3.62 -20.08
N ILE A 12 40.94 3.10 -21.14
CA ILE A 12 39.56 2.63 -21.20
C ILE A 12 39.54 1.25 -20.55
N LEU A 13 38.64 1.02 -19.60
CA LEU A 13 38.32 -0.33 -19.10
C LEU A 13 36.83 -0.59 -19.35
N PHE A 14 36.59 -1.31 -20.44
CA PHE A 14 35.37 -2.06 -20.71
C PHE A 14 35.26 -3.18 -19.66
N GLY A 15 34.24 -3.13 -18.81
CA GLY A 15 33.81 -4.24 -17.97
C GLY A 15 32.43 -4.70 -18.44
N GLY A 16 32.40 -5.84 -19.12
CA GLY A 16 31.25 -6.37 -19.83
C GLY A 16 30.07 -6.77 -18.97
N LEU A 17 28.92 -6.68 -19.63
CA LEU A 17 27.64 -7.33 -19.40
C LEU A 17 27.79 -8.81 -18.97
N LEU A 18 27.12 -9.22 -17.89
CA LEU A 18 26.49 -10.54 -17.83
C LEU A 18 25.23 -10.44 -16.97
N MET A 19 24.07 -10.44 -17.65
CA MET A 19 22.81 -10.84 -17.03
C MET A 19 22.86 -12.34 -16.78
N SER A 20 22.58 -12.76 -15.55
CA SER A 20 22.08 -14.09 -15.25
C SER A 20 20.72 -13.94 -14.59
N PHE A 21 19.67 -14.30 -15.34
CA PHE A 21 18.38 -14.66 -14.78
C PHE A 21 18.54 -16.01 -14.10
N SER A 22 18.29 -16.07 -12.80
CA SER A 22 17.89 -17.30 -12.13
C SER A 22 16.54 -17.04 -11.47
N ALA A 23 15.50 -17.61 -12.06
CA ALA A 23 14.26 -17.89 -11.35
C ALA A 23 14.58 -18.93 -10.26
N ALA A 24 14.50 -18.53 -9.00
CA ALA A 24 14.50 -19.43 -7.87
C ALA A 24 13.46 -18.95 -6.87
N ALA A 25 12.48 -19.82 -6.61
CA ALA A 25 11.50 -19.65 -5.54
C ALA A 25 12.22 -19.32 -4.23
N GLY A 26 11.75 -18.26 -3.55
CA GLY A 26 12.41 -17.65 -2.41
C GLY A 26 12.68 -18.64 -1.27
N LYS A 27 13.95 -18.89 -1.01
CA LYS A 27 14.48 -19.10 0.34
C LYS A 27 15.25 -17.83 0.70
N GLY A 28 14.93 -17.24 1.85
CA GLY A 28 15.42 -15.92 2.28
C GLY A 28 16.94 -15.75 2.14
N SER A 29 17.36 -14.54 1.79
CA SER A 29 18.78 -14.16 1.71
C SER A 29 19.31 -13.81 3.09
N GLU A 30 20.41 -14.42 3.50
CA GLU A 30 21.13 -14.06 4.73
C GLU A 30 22.11 -12.92 4.41
N THR A 31 22.06 -11.83 5.18
CA THR A 31 23.07 -10.75 5.11
C THR A 31 23.83 -10.75 6.43
N GLU A 32 25.14 -10.98 6.37
CA GLU A 32 26.00 -10.94 7.56
C GLU A 32 26.42 -9.49 7.83
N GLN A 33 26.17 -9.00 9.04
CA GLN A 33 26.68 -7.71 9.50
C GLN A 33 27.59 -7.96 10.71
N GLU A 34 28.87 -7.61 10.55
CA GLU A 34 29.89 -7.77 11.58
C GLU A 34 29.82 -6.57 12.53
N THR A 35 29.54 -6.81 13.82
CA THR A 35 29.55 -5.74 14.83
C THR A 35 30.96 -5.56 15.40
N ALA A 36 31.27 -4.36 15.89
CA ALA A 36 32.57 -4.01 16.50
C ALA A 36 32.97 -4.87 17.72
N SER A 37 32.09 -5.76 18.20
CA SER A 37 32.32 -6.71 19.30
C SER A 37 32.70 -8.12 18.82
N GLY A 38 32.86 -8.37 17.51
CA GLY A 38 33.20 -9.70 16.98
C GLY A 38 32.10 -10.76 17.18
N LYS A 39 30.89 -10.36 17.58
CA LYS A 39 29.71 -11.24 17.57
C LYS A 39 29.00 -11.08 16.23
N ILE A 40 29.03 -12.14 15.43
CA ILE A 40 28.17 -12.30 14.26
C ILE A 40 26.74 -12.46 14.80
N GLN A 41 25.95 -11.39 14.72
CA GLN A 41 24.52 -11.48 14.99
C GLN A 41 23.86 -11.86 13.66
N ARG A 42 23.43 -13.12 13.53
CA ARG A 42 22.61 -13.53 12.38
C ARG A 42 21.26 -12.82 12.51
N VAL A 43 21.08 -11.74 11.77
CA VAL A 43 19.76 -11.14 11.57
C VAL A 43 19.01 -12.08 10.64
N ARG A 44 18.24 -12.98 11.24
CA ARG A 44 17.35 -13.86 10.50
C ARG A 44 16.21 -12.98 10.01
N GLU A 45 16.20 -12.65 8.73
CA GLU A 45 15.07 -11.97 8.09
C GLU A 45 13.87 -12.93 8.16
N ILE A 46 13.04 -12.77 9.19
CA ILE A 46 11.82 -13.57 9.32
C ILE A 46 10.85 -12.99 8.29
N ASN A 47 10.82 -13.58 7.10
CA ASN A 47 9.82 -13.26 6.08
C ASN A 47 8.42 -13.69 6.58
N ARG A 48 7.80 -12.80 7.34
CA ARG A 48 6.48 -12.89 7.95
C ARG A 48 5.42 -12.52 6.91
N THR A 49 5.20 -13.42 5.95
CA THR A 49 4.20 -13.24 4.89
C THR A 49 2.90 -13.95 5.26
N ILE A 50 1.77 -13.29 5.07
CA ILE A 50 0.41 -13.83 5.20
C ILE A 50 -0.24 -13.74 3.83
N ASN A 51 -0.70 -14.88 3.29
CA ASN A 51 -1.37 -14.90 1.99
C ASN A 51 -2.89 -14.76 2.19
N VAL A 52 -3.53 -13.84 1.47
CA VAL A 52 -4.99 -13.63 1.59
C VAL A 52 -5.82 -14.87 1.20
N PHE A 53 -5.29 -15.78 0.39
CA PHE A 53 -5.96 -17.05 0.07
C PHE A 53 -6.07 -17.99 1.28
N GLU A 54 -5.20 -17.88 2.28
CA GLU A 54 -5.32 -18.62 3.55
C GLU A 54 -6.58 -18.20 4.35
N TYR A 55 -7.14 -17.04 4.00
CA TYR A 55 -8.34 -16.46 4.62
C TYR A 55 -9.58 -16.50 3.71
N GLY A 56 -9.48 -17.20 2.58
CA GLY A 56 -10.62 -17.45 1.69
C GLY A 56 -10.84 -16.43 0.58
N ALA A 57 -9.83 -15.61 0.23
CA ALA A 57 -9.93 -14.79 -0.98
C ALA A 57 -10.05 -15.68 -2.23
N ILE A 58 -10.74 -15.18 -3.25
CA ILE A 58 -11.07 -15.86 -4.51
C ILE A 58 -10.35 -15.17 -5.68
N ALA A 59 -10.42 -13.84 -5.75
CA ALA A 59 -9.69 -13.02 -6.71
C ALA A 59 -9.96 -13.33 -8.20
N ASP A 60 -11.16 -13.80 -8.56
CA ASP A 60 -11.56 -14.10 -9.93
C ASP A 60 -12.22 -12.92 -10.66
N GLY A 61 -12.47 -11.82 -9.96
CA GLY A 61 -13.10 -10.62 -10.49
C GLY A 61 -14.62 -10.64 -10.54
N GLU A 62 -15.23 -11.65 -9.91
CA GLU A 62 -16.67 -11.81 -9.75
C GLU A 62 -17.10 -11.55 -8.30
N SER A 63 -18.36 -11.19 -8.09
CA SER A 63 -18.93 -10.98 -6.76
C SER A 63 -19.21 -12.32 -6.07
N HIS A 64 -18.74 -12.45 -4.84
CA HIS A 64 -18.90 -13.62 -3.97
C HIS A 64 -19.28 -13.16 -2.57
N ASN A 65 -20.48 -12.60 -2.44
CA ASN A 65 -21.04 -12.22 -1.14
C ASN A 65 -21.06 -13.41 -0.18
N LEU A 66 -20.89 -13.15 1.12
CA LEU A 66 -20.87 -14.21 2.14
C LEU A 66 -22.16 -15.05 2.16
N SER A 67 -23.30 -14.50 1.73
CA SER A 67 -24.55 -15.26 1.52
C SER A 67 -24.45 -16.45 0.55
N THR A 68 -23.45 -16.46 -0.34
CA THR A 68 -23.17 -17.59 -1.25
C THR A 68 -22.34 -18.69 -0.58
N LEU A 69 -21.63 -18.36 0.50
CA LEU A 69 -20.68 -19.24 1.20
C LEU A 69 -21.20 -19.73 2.57
N PHE A 70 -22.11 -18.96 3.18
CA PHE A 70 -22.67 -19.22 4.50
C PHE A 70 -24.20 -19.27 4.43
N LYS A 71 -24.82 -20.12 5.26
CA LYS A 71 -26.28 -20.29 5.24
C LYS A 71 -27.00 -19.21 6.03
N SER A 72 -26.33 -18.61 7.01
CA SER A 72 -26.92 -17.65 7.92
C SER A 72 -25.90 -16.66 8.48
N GLN A 73 -26.39 -15.55 9.03
CA GLN A 73 -25.55 -14.60 9.77
C GLN A 73 -24.88 -15.25 10.99
N ASN A 74 -25.54 -16.20 11.65
CA ASN A 74 -24.98 -16.89 12.80
C ASN A 74 -23.72 -17.69 12.42
N ASP A 75 -23.68 -18.29 11.23
CA ASP A 75 -22.52 -19.04 10.75
C ASP A 75 -21.30 -18.11 10.55
N ILE A 76 -21.55 -16.88 10.08
CA ILE A 76 -20.53 -15.84 9.92
C ILE A 76 -20.02 -15.39 11.29
N ASP A 77 -20.95 -15.09 12.21
CA ASP A 77 -20.64 -14.63 13.55
C ASP A 77 -19.86 -15.69 14.36
N GLU A 78 -20.18 -16.98 14.20
CA GLU A 78 -19.44 -18.09 14.82
C GLU A 78 -18.00 -18.18 14.30
N LYS A 79 -17.80 -17.97 12.99
CA LYS A 79 -16.49 -18.07 12.36
C LYS A 79 -15.58 -16.86 12.61
N TYR A 80 -16.14 -15.66 12.51
CA TYR A 80 -15.37 -14.41 12.47
C TYR A 80 -15.56 -13.50 13.70
N GLY A 81 -16.54 -13.82 14.55
CA GLY A 81 -16.96 -13.00 15.68
C GLY A 81 -18.21 -12.19 15.37
N THR A 82 -19.07 -12.04 16.38
CA THR A 82 -20.40 -11.42 16.28
C THR A 82 -20.36 -10.01 15.70
N GLY A 83 -21.15 -9.78 14.64
CA GLY A 83 -21.40 -8.46 14.07
C GLY A 83 -20.21 -7.86 13.31
N LYS A 84 -19.15 -8.64 13.08
CA LYS A 84 -17.96 -8.18 12.35
C LYS A 84 -18.22 -8.02 10.85
N TYR A 85 -18.99 -8.95 10.29
CA TYR A 85 -19.34 -9.01 8.87
C TYR A 85 -20.83 -9.28 8.67
N THR A 86 -21.34 -9.02 7.47
CA THR A 86 -22.72 -9.30 7.08
C THR A 86 -22.77 -10.26 5.90
N LEU A 87 -23.95 -10.82 5.62
CA LEU A 87 -24.20 -11.66 4.45
C LEU A 87 -23.97 -10.95 3.08
N GLU A 88 -23.92 -9.62 3.08
CA GLU A 88 -23.68 -8.78 1.90
C GLU A 88 -22.20 -8.47 1.69
N ASP A 89 -21.32 -8.80 2.65
CA ASP A 89 -19.90 -8.54 2.51
C ASP A 89 -19.26 -9.47 1.47
N GLU A 90 -18.33 -8.93 0.69
CA GLU A 90 -17.57 -9.71 -0.29
C GLU A 90 -16.53 -10.62 0.39
N ALA A 91 -16.38 -11.85 -0.08
CA ALA A 91 -15.42 -12.81 0.46
C ALA A 91 -13.96 -12.28 0.40
N ASP A 92 -13.60 -11.61 -0.69
CA ASP A 92 -12.27 -11.00 -0.86
C ASP A 92 -12.02 -9.87 0.16
N PHE A 93 -13.02 -9.03 0.43
CA PHE A 93 -12.96 -8.03 1.49
C PHE A 93 -12.71 -8.66 2.86
N VAL A 94 -13.48 -9.70 3.19
CA VAL A 94 -13.36 -10.43 4.47
C VAL A 94 -11.97 -11.04 4.60
N ALA A 95 -11.47 -11.71 3.56
CA ALA A 95 -10.17 -12.35 3.55
C ALA A 95 -9.01 -11.35 3.74
N ILE A 96 -9.04 -10.20 3.05
CA ILE A 96 -8.05 -9.13 3.22
C ILE A 96 -8.09 -8.58 4.66
N ARG A 97 -9.28 -8.38 5.23
CA ARG A 97 -9.47 -7.89 6.60
C ARG A 97 -8.95 -8.88 7.65
N GLU A 98 -9.20 -10.17 7.47
CA GLU A 98 -8.70 -11.19 8.39
C GLU A 98 -7.18 -11.38 8.30
N ALA A 99 -6.62 -11.32 7.09
CA ALA A 99 -5.16 -11.32 6.92
C ALA A 99 -4.51 -10.13 7.63
N LEU A 100 -5.09 -8.93 7.51
CA LEU A 100 -4.66 -7.74 8.24
C LEU A 100 -4.81 -7.91 9.76
N ALA A 101 -5.91 -8.48 10.24
CA ALA A 101 -6.13 -8.74 11.65
C ALA A 101 -5.09 -9.73 12.21
N ALA A 102 -4.73 -10.75 11.44
CA ALA A 102 -3.70 -11.73 11.80
C ALA A 102 -2.27 -11.15 11.82
N ALA A 103 -1.99 -10.13 11.01
CA ALA A 103 -0.76 -9.36 11.12
C ALA A 103 -0.73 -8.51 12.40
N LYS A 104 -1.87 -7.90 12.78
CA LYS A 104 -1.99 -7.05 13.99
C LYS A 104 -1.96 -7.83 15.30
N SER A 105 -2.50 -9.05 15.34
CA SER A 105 -2.68 -9.82 16.57
C SER A 105 -1.39 -10.46 17.10
N LYS A 106 -0.31 -10.42 16.32
CA LYS A 106 0.98 -10.98 16.71
C LYS A 106 1.75 -9.90 17.46
N PRO A 107 2.00 -10.08 18.78
CA PRO A 107 2.67 -9.07 19.57
C PRO A 107 4.02 -8.73 18.96
N ASN A 108 4.42 -7.47 19.11
CA ASN A 108 5.78 -7.00 18.83
C ASN A 108 6.75 -7.77 19.75
N GLU A 109 7.12 -9.00 19.37
CA GLU A 109 8.34 -9.66 19.82
C GLU A 109 9.45 -8.62 19.65
N GLN A 110 10.00 -8.15 20.78
CA GLN A 110 11.01 -7.09 20.89
C GLN A 110 11.80 -6.88 19.60
N LEU A 111 11.37 -5.89 18.82
CA LEU A 111 12.00 -5.61 17.56
C LEU A 111 13.24 -4.76 17.84
N PRO A 112 14.35 -5.04 17.15
CA PRO A 112 15.45 -4.08 17.09
C PRO A 112 14.91 -2.72 16.63
N GLU A 113 15.37 -1.65 17.28
CA GLU A 113 15.04 -0.29 16.85
C GLU A 113 15.36 -0.13 15.36
N GLY A 114 14.36 0.28 14.56
CA GLY A 114 14.52 0.58 13.14
C GLY A 114 13.84 -0.38 12.16
N ASP A 115 13.38 -1.55 12.61
CA ASP A 115 12.75 -2.55 11.73
C ASP A 115 11.22 -2.42 11.73
N PHE A 116 10.71 -1.53 10.88
CA PHE A 116 9.28 -1.25 10.75
C PHE A 116 8.77 -1.75 9.39
N GLY A 117 8.24 -2.97 9.35
CA GLY A 117 7.81 -3.66 8.12
C GLY A 117 7.58 -5.15 8.35
N LEU A 118 6.94 -5.48 9.48
CA LEU A 118 7.01 -6.81 10.10
C LEU A 118 6.15 -7.86 9.45
N TRP A 119 5.08 -7.45 8.77
CA TRP A 119 4.14 -8.38 8.17
C TRP A 119 3.84 -7.95 6.75
N THR A 120 4.03 -8.87 5.82
CA THR A 120 3.59 -8.70 4.44
C THR A 120 2.28 -9.42 4.25
N ILE A 121 1.21 -8.67 3.97
CA ILE A 121 -0.03 -9.21 3.43
C ILE A 121 0.17 -9.36 1.92
N HIS A 122 0.29 -10.59 1.45
CA HIS A 122 0.48 -10.91 0.04
C HIS A 122 -0.86 -11.20 -0.62
N MET A 123 -1.13 -10.47 -1.70
CA MET A 123 -2.26 -10.64 -2.61
C MET A 123 -1.72 -11.21 -3.93
N PRO A 124 -1.90 -12.50 -4.21
CA PRO A 124 -1.54 -13.07 -5.50
C PRO A 124 -2.20 -12.38 -6.71
N THR A 125 -1.86 -12.86 -7.91
CA THR A 125 -2.50 -12.40 -9.14
C THR A 125 -4.00 -12.67 -9.10
N GLY A 126 -4.81 -11.69 -9.50
CA GLY A 126 -6.26 -11.78 -9.47
C GLY A 126 -6.93 -10.41 -9.38
N ILE A 127 -8.26 -10.40 -9.48
CA ILE A 127 -9.10 -9.21 -9.28
C ILE A 127 -9.95 -9.46 -8.04
N TYR A 128 -9.67 -8.71 -6.98
CA TYR A 128 -10.33 -8.82 -5.68
C TYR A 128 -11.51 -7.86 -5.61
N ILE A 129 -12.71 -8.33 -5.30
CA ILE A 129 -13.89 -7.46 -5.17
C ILE A 129 -14.02 -6.99 -3.71
N VAL A 130 -14.08 -5.67 -3.51
CA VAL A 130 -14.21 -5.07 -2.18
C VAL A 130 -15.36 -4.08 -2.20
N ASN A 131 -16.37 -4.29 -1.35
CA ASN A 131 -17.56 -3.46 -1.27
C ASN A 131 -17.65 -2.62 0.01
N ARG A 132 -16.63 -2.69 0.88
CA ARG A 132 -16.56 -1.94 2.13
C ARG A 132 -15.16 -1.42 2.43
N THR A 133 -15.11 -0.39 3.27
CA THR A 133 -13.87 0.25 3.70
C THR A 133 -12.99 -0.71 4.50
N ILE A 134 -11.73 -0.81 4.08
CA ILE A 134 -10.65 -1.44 4.82
C ILE A 134 -10.09 -0.41 5.82
N ASP A 135 -10.46 -0.61 7.09
CA ASP A 135 -10.05 0.26 8.19
C ASP A 135 -8.64 -0.07 8.68
N LEU A 136 -7.70 0.85 8.45
CA LEU A 136 -6.31 0.76 8.86
C LEU A 136 -6.01 1.65 10.08
N ARG A 137 -7.02 2.07 10.86
CA ARG A 137 -6.79 2.74 12.14
C ARG A 137 -5.82 1.99 13.04
N HIS A 138 -4.91 2.75 13.67
CA HIS A 138 -3.90 2.25 14.60
C HIS A 138 -3.06 1.09 14.03
N THR A 139 -2.81 1.10 12.71
CA THR A 139 -2.00 0.08 12.03
C THR A 139 -0.58 0.56 11.86
N TYR A 140 0.40 -0.29 12.21
CA TYR A 140 1.80 0.03 12.09
C TYR A 140 2.62 -1.13 11.55
N GLY A 141 3.60 -0.84 10.68
CA GLY A 141 4.60 -1.81 10.24
C GLY A 141 4.07 -2.92 9.34
N VAL A 142 3.13 -2.60 8.45
CA VAL A 142 2.53 -3.58 7.52
C VAL A 142 2.88 -3.24 6.08
N THR A 143 3.22 -4.25 5.29
CA THR A 143 3.28 -4.15 3.83
C THR A 143 2.08 -4.88 3.23
N ILE A 144 1.32 -4.22 2.36
CA ILE A 144 0.32 -4.86 1.50
C ILE A 144 0.90 -4.93 0.09
N ARG A 145 1.06 -6.14 -0.43
CA ARG A 145 1.83 -6.40 -1.65
C ARG A 145 1.08 -7.28 -2.64
N GLY A 146 1.06 -6.88 -3.90
CA GLY A 146 0.60 -7.70 -5.02
C GLY A 146 1.74 -8.31 -5.85
N ASN A 147 1.43 -8.77 -7.08
CA ASN A 147 2.39 -9.28 -8.07
C ASN A 147 2.59 -8.34 -9.28
N GLY A 148 2.04 -7.13 -9.22
CA GLY A 148 2.10 -6.10 -10.25
C GLY A 148 0.76 -5.39 -10.42
N HIS A 149 0.78 -4.07 -10.65
CA HIS A 149 -0.46 -3.27 -10.63
C HIS A 149 -1.47 -3.59 -11.75
N THR A 150 -1.04 -4.29 -12.80
CA THR A 150 -1.91 -4.72 -13.89
C THR A 150 -2.51 -6.10 -13.67
N VAL A 151 -1.92 -6.92 -12.80
CA VAL A 151 -2.25 -8.35 -12.62
C VAL A 151 -2.85 -8.67 -11.25
N THR A 152 -2.48 -7.93 -10.20
CA THR A 152 -3.16 -7.93 -8.90
C THR A 152 -3.96 -6.65 -8.80
N ARG A 153 -5.29 -6.73 -8.77
CA ARG A 153 -6.17 -5.55 -8.74
C ARG A 153 -7.23 -5.66 -7.66
N ILE A 154 -7.54 -4.58 -6.97
CA ILE A 154 -8.74 -4.46 -6.14
C ILE A 154 -9.77 -3.63 -6.91
N ARG A 155 -10.96 -4.19 -7.14
CA ARG A 155 -12.11 -3.44 -7.64
C ARG A 155 -12.98 -3.03 -6.45
N PHE A 156 -13.13 -1.73 -6.26
CA PHE A 156 -13.88 -1.15 -5.16
C PHE A 156 -15.27 -0.68 -5.59
N GLU A 157 -16.30 -1.29 -4.98
CA GLU A 157 -17.71 -1.15 -5.37
C GLU A 157 -18.53 -0.44 -4.27
N SER A 158 -17.98 0.64 -3.71
CA SER A 158 -18.65 1.42 -2.67
C SER A 158 -18.46 2.92 -2.90
N PRO A 159 -19.45 3.76 -2.56
CA PRO A 159 -19.32 5.22 -2.68
C PRO A 159 -18.47 5.85 -1.57
N SER A 160 -17.65 5.09 -0.84
CA SER A 160 -16.87 5.56 0.31
C SER A 160 -15.36 5.58 0.03
N SER A 161 -14.55 5.49 1.09
CA SER A 161 -13.10 5.30 1.00
C SER A 161 -12.75 3.82 1.01
N LEU A 162 -11.92 3.34 0.08
CA LEU A 162 -11.42 1.96 0.08
C LEU A 162 -10.54 1.72 1.32
N PHE A 163 -9.53 2.56 1.53
CA PHE A 163 -8.72 2.56 2.75
C PHE A 163 -9.03 3.79 3.58
N TYR A 164 -9.42 3.58 4.84
CA TYR A 164 -9.53 4.64 5.84
C TYR A 164 -8.38 4.51 6.84
N ILE A 165 -7.61 5.60 7.01
CA ILE A 165 -6.33 5.61 7.70
C ILE A 165 -6.33 6.76 8.70
N GLU A 166 -6.09 6.43 9.96
CA GLU A 166 -6.02 7.39 11.07
C GLU A 166 -5.12 6.80 12.18
N GLU A 167 -4.27 7.65 12.77
CA GLU A 167 -3.27 7.25 13.77
C GLU A 167 -2.46 6.01 13.36
N ALA A 168 -2.00 5.99 12.12
CA ALA A 168 -1.33 4.84 11.51
C ALA A 168 -0.04 5.28 10.82
N GLY A 169 0.93 4.39 10.69
CA GLY A 169 2.16 4.75 10.01
C GLY A 169 3.09 3.59 9.75
N HIS A 170 4.15 3.84 8.99
CA HIS A 170 5.03 2.77 8.52
C HIS A 170 4.21 1.70 7.78
N ILE A 171 3.48 2.10 6.73
CA ILE A 171 2.71 1.18 5.88
C ILE A 171 3.17 1.29 4.43
N TRP A 172 3.44 0.14 3.80
CA TRP A 172 3.86 0.06 2.42
C TRP A 172 2.78 -0.60 1.58
N PHE A 173 2.43 0.02 0.46
CA PHE A 173 1.54 -0.52 -0.57
C PHE A 173 2.38 -0.76 -1.82
N ARG A 174 2.45 -2.00 -2.30
CA ARG A 174 3.41 -2.39 -3.35
C ARG A 174 2.79 -3.27 -4.42
N GLU A 175 3.03 -2.97 -5.68
CA GLU A 175 2.79 -3.89 -6.80
C GLU A 175 1.32 -4.36 -6.94
N PHE A 176 0.34 -3.49 -6.76
CA PHE A 176 -1.07 -3.80 -7.07
C PHE A 176 -1.82 -2.57 -7.60
N GLY A 177 -2.90 -2.82 -8.33
CA GLY A 177 -3.79 -1.80 -8.86
C GLY A 177 -5.04 -1.71 -8.00
N ILE A 178 -5.63 -0.52 -7.95
CA ILE A 178 -6.95 -0.29 -7.39
C ILE A 178 -7.79 0.45 -8.41
N GLU A 179 -9.01 -0.01 -8.58
CA GLU A 179 -9.97 0.57 -9.50
C GLU A 179 -11.33 0.75 -8.83
N SER A 180 -12.02 1.82 -9.20
CA SER A 180 -13.42 2.04 -8.84
C SER A 180 -14.16 2.62 -10.04
N THR A 181 -15.49 2.62 -9.97
CA THR A 181 -16.31 3.44 -10.86
C THR A 181 -16.49 4.79 -10.19
N PRO A 182 -16.15 5.92 -10.85
CA PRO A 182 -16.20 7.22 -10.20
C PRO A 182 -17.61 7.53 -9.67
N SER A 183 -17.77 7.50 -8.35
CA SER A 183 -18.89 8.12 -7.65
C SER A 183 -18.40 9.39 -6.98
N ALA A 184 -19.27 10.38 -6.75
CA ALA A 184 -18.91 11.69 -6.22
C ALA A 184 -18.12 11.68 -4.89
N GLN A 185 -18.06 10.54 -4.21
CA GLN A 185 -17.37 10.37 -2.92
C GLN A 185 -16.26 9.31 -2.95
N SER A 186 -16.20 8.44 -3.96
CA SER A 186 -15.20 7.35 -4.07
C SER A 186 -13.76 7.83 -3.84
N THR A 187 -13.11 7.28 -2.82
CA THR A 187 -11.74 7.64 -2.45
C THR A 187 -10.89 6.38 -2.31
N ALA A 188 -9.70 6.33 -2.91
CA ALA A 188 -8.84 5.18 -2.73
C ALA A 188 -8.21 5.16 -1.33
N PHE A 189 -7.51 6.22 -0.95
CA PHE A 189 -6.94 6.38 0.39
C PHE A 189 -7.41 7.67 1.04
N HIS A 190 -8.04 7.53 2.20
CA HIS A 190 -8.46 8.65 3.01
C HIS A 190 -7.66 8.65 4.31
N PHE A 191 -6.74 9.59 4.39
CA PHE A 191 -5.96 9.90 5.58
C PHE A 191 -6.68 10.97 6.39
N GLN A 192 -7.10 10.62 7.60
CA GLN A 192 -7.77 11.53 8.51
C GLN A 192 -7.04 11.53 9.84
N ASN A 193 -6.75 12.71 10.37
CA ASN A 193 -6.19 12.81 11.71
C ASN A 193 -6.80 14.00 12.45
N ILE A 194 -7.64 13.70 13.44
CA ILE A 194 -8.39 14.70 14.21
C ILE A 194 -7.50 15.24 15.34
N ILE A 195 -7.73 16.49 15.77
CA ILE A 195 -7.05 17.06 16.93
C ILE A 195 -7.33 16.22 18.18
N GLY A 196 -6.27 15.88 18.94
CA GLY A 196 -6.37 15.13 20.20
C GLY A 196 -6.11 13.63 20.10
N SER A 197 -5.85 13.11 18.90
CA SER A 197 -5.55 11.70 18.58
C SER A 197 -4.22 11.17 19.15
N GLY A 198 -3.33 12.04 19.64
CA GLY A 198 -2.07 11.66 20.29
C GLY A 198 -0.98 11.08 19.38
N PHE A 199 -1.34 10.37 18.30
CA PHE A 199 -0.40 9.78 17.34
C PHE A 199 -0.55 10.33 15.91
N PRO A 200 0.57 10.69 15.23
CA PRO A 200 0.52 11.18 13.87
C PRO A 200 0.19 10.08 12.86
N THR A 201 -0.27 10.49 11.67
CA THR A 201 -0.39 9.60 10.51
C THR A 201 0.79 9.88 9.60
N PHE A 202 1.75 8.97 9.47
CA PHE A 202 3.03 9.28 8.83
C PHE A 202 3.74 8.07 8.22
N LYS A 203 4.67 8.29 7.30
CA LYS A 203 5.51 7.25 6.65
C LYS A 203 4.69 6.22 5.91
N PHE A 204 4.10 6.63 4.80
CA PHE A 204 3.50 5.71 3.86
C PHE A 204 4.29 5.68 2.56
N HIS A 205 4.42 4.48 2.02
CA HIS A 205 5.16 4.27 0.80
C HIS A 205 4.29 3.51 -0.20
N PHE A 206 4.14 4.09 -1.38
CA PHE A 206 3.46 3.51 -2.52
C PHE A 206 4.51 3.20 -3.58
N ASP A 207 4.68 1.92 -3.91
CA ASP A 207 5.68 1.46 -4.88
C ASP A 207 5.00 0.65 -5.98
N ASN A 208 4.98 1.18 -7.20
CA ASN A 208 4.33 0.56 -8.35
C ASN A 208 2.84 0.24 -8.08
N VAL A 209 2.10 1.22 -7.53
CA VAL A 209 0.66 1.14 -7.29
C VAL A 209 -0.10 1.87 -8.39
N GLY A 210 -1.14 1.23 -8.93
CA GLY A 210 -2.03 1.83 -9.93
C GLY A 210 -3.32 2.32 -9.28
N PHE A 211 -3.73 3.56 -9.55
CA PHE A 211 -4.98 4.16 -9.09
C PHE A 211 -5.85 4.45 -10.31
N ARG A 212 -7.08 3.92 -10.35
CA ARG A 212 -7.97 4.11 -11.50
C ARG A 212 -9.41 4.43 -11.11
N GLY A 213 -10.00 5.43 -11.76
CA GLY A 213 -11.46 5.65 -11.72
C GLY A 213 -12.00 6.11 -10.36
N PHE A 214 -11.18 6.72 -9.51
CA PHE A 214 -11.64 7.30 -8.24
C PHE A 214 -12.00 8.78 -8.41
N TYR A 215 -12.97 9.26 -7.63
CA TYR A 215 -13.16 10.70 -7.47
C TYR A 215 -11.94 11.34 -6.81
N ARG A 216 -11.35 10.67 -5.80
CA ARG A 216 -10.06 11.05 -5.20
C ARG A 216 -9.16 9.84 -5.08
N ALA A 217 -7.95 9.86 -5.65
CA ALA A 217 -7.00 8.79 -5.37
C ALA A 217 -6.47 8.91 -3.92
N ILE A 218 -5.98 10.09 -3.56
CA ILE A 218 -5.50 10.39 -2.21
C ILE A 218 -6.27 11.59 -1.65
N LEU A 219 -6.86 11.43 -0.46
CA LEU A 219 -7.50 12.49 0.32
C LEU A 219 -6.82 12.60 1.68
N THR A 220 -6.43 13.81 2.07
CA THR A 220 -6.07 14.10 3.46
C THR A 220 -7.09 15.07 4.06
N THR A 221 -7.49 14.85 5.31
CA THR A 221 -8.39 15.72 6.09
C THR A 221 -7.94 15.79 7.55
N GLY A 222 -8.58 16.66 8.32
CA GLY A 222 -8.25 16.91 9.72
C GLY A 222 -7.12 17.93 9.87
N ASP A 223 -6.62 18.08 11.10
CA ASP A 223 -5.70 19.17 11.46
C ASP A 223 -4.38 18.67 12.05
N THR A 224 -4.25 17.35 12.25
CA THR A 224 -3.06 16.71 12.81
C THR A 224 -2.21 16.10 11.70
N MET A 225 -0.90 16.00 11.93
CA MET A 225 0.12 15.58 10.96
C MET A 225 -0.28 14.40 10.07
N CYS A 226 -0.15 14.61 8.76
CA CYS A 226 -0.24 13.63 7.69
C CYS A 226 1.00 13.76 6.80
N SER A 227 2.11 13.08 7.12
CA SER A 227 3.41 13.42 6.53
C SER A 227 4.22 12.24 6.03
N GLU A 228 5.28 12.55 5.27
CA GLU A 228 6.29 11.57 4.83
C GLU A 228 5.68 10.50 3.90
N MET A 229 4.95 10.98 2.89
CA MET A 229 4.36 10.13 1.86
C MET A 229 5.31 10.03 0.68
N VAL A 230 5.63 8.81 0.25
CA VAL A 230 6.49 8.56 -0.92
C VAL A 230 5.72 7.74 -1.94
N PHE A 231 5.71 8.22 -3.18
CA PHE A 231 5.11 7.55 -4.33
C PHE A 231 6.22 7.27 -5.36
N LEU A 232 6.51 5.99 -5.60
CA LEU A 232 7.48 5.52 -6.58
C LEU A 232 6.73 4.80 -7.71
N LYS A 233 6.95 5.22 -8.96
CA LYS A 233 6.43 4.53 -10.16
C LYS A 233 4.93 4.24 -10.11
N CYS A 234 4.17 5.11 -9.45
CA CYS A 234 2.73 4.98 -9.33
C CYS A 234 2.02 5.58 -10.55
N ARG A 235 0.84 5.08 -10.87
CA ARG A 235 0.05 5.57 -12.01
C ARG A 235 -1.33 6.01 -11.55
N PHE A 236 -1.70 7.25 -11.79
CA PHE A 236 -3.01 7.83 -11.50
C PHE A 236 -3.76 8.03 -12.81
N ALA A 237 -4.63 7.09 -13.16
CA ALA A 237 -5.34 7.07 -14.43
C ALA A 237 -6.84 7.31 -14.24
N ASN A 238 -7.41 8.31 -14.91
CA ASN A 238 -8.86 8.59 -14.86
C ASN A 238 -9.39 8.84 -13.43
N CYS A 239 -8.56 9.40 -12.55
CA CYS A 239 -9.01 9.87 -11.25
C CYS A 239 -9.42 11.34 -11.38
N LEU A 240 -10.61 11.72 -10.91
CA LEU A 240 -11.07 13.12 -11.00
C LEU A 240 -10.08 14.05 -10.28
N THR A 241 -9.62 13.64 -9.10
CA THR A 241 -8.53 14.28 -8.36
C THR A 241 -7.49 13.23 -7.98
N GLY A 242 -6.24 13.40 -8.42
CA GLY A 242 -5.12 12.55 -7.98
C GLY A 242 -4.82 12.77 -6.49
N LEU A 243 -4.51 14.01 -6.13
CA LEU A 243 -4.17 14.39 -4.75
C LEU A 243 -5.06 15.55 -4.27
N HIS A 244 -5.77 15.33 -3.16
CA HIS A 244 -6.62 16.32 -2.49
C HIS A 244 -6.17 16.50 -1.04
N LEU A 245 -5.43 17.58 -0.77
CA LEU A 245 -4.89 17.86 0.56
C LEU A 245 -5.75 18.87 1.30
N LYS A 246 -6.64 18.44 2.20
CA LYS A 246 -7.47 19.32 3.06
C LYS A 246 -7.01 19.33 4.52
N ASN A 247 -5.71 19.15 4.74
CA ASN A 247 -5.08 19.18 6.04
C ASN A 247 -3.82 20.03 5.94
N VAL A 248 -3.75 21.09 6.75
CA VAL A 248 -2.65 22.08 6.72
C VAL A 248 -1.29 21.50 7.12
N GLN A 249 -1.29 20.34 7.77
CA GLN A 249 -0.11 19.55 8.16
C GLN A 249 0.13 18.37 7.20
N SER A 250 -0.36 18.44 5.95
CA SER A 250 -0.02 17.49 4.88
C SER A 250 1.35 17.81 4.27
N LEU A 251 2.42 17.36 4.92
CA LEU A 251 3.80 17.75 4.59
C LEU A 251 4.59 16.59 3.96
N ASN A 252 5.60 16.91 3.16
CA ASN A 252 6.58 15.94 2.63
C ASN A 252 5.96 14.83 1.77
N PHE A 253 5.12 15.20 0.80
CA PHE A 253 4.62 14.30 -0.25
C PHE A 253 5.59 14.32 -1.42
N ASN A 254 6.20 13.17 -1.71
CA ASN A 254 7.22 13.05 -2.75
C ASN A 254 6.78 12.07 -3.83
N PHE A 255 6.90 12.48 -5.09
CA PHE A 255 6.51 11.68 -6.25
C PHE A 255 7.73 11.47 -7.15
N PHE A 256 8.07 10.22 -7.44
CA PHE A 256 9.21 9.86 -8.28
C PHE A 256 8.77 8.91 -9.38
N GLY A 257 8.93 9.34 -10.63
CA GLY A 257 8.55 8.55 -11.81
C GLY A 257 7.07 8.17 -11.84
N CYS A 258 6.18 9.02 -11.31
CA CYS A 258 4.75 8.77 -11.31
C CYS A 258 4.09 9.34 -12.58
N ASP A 259 3.08 8.63 -13.08
CA ASP A 259 2.30 9.03 -14.25
C ASP A 259 0.92 9.51 -13.81
N PHE A 260 0.50 10.67 -14.32
CA PHE A 260 -0.85 11.20 -14.13
C PHE A 260 -1.52 11.33 -15.49
N GLU A 261 -2.58 10.56 -15.71
CA GLU A 261 -3.17 10.37 -17.02
C GLU A 261 -4.69 10.60 -16.99
N SER A 262 -5.17 11.25 -18.04
CA SER A 262 -6.58 11.37 -18.38
C SER A 262 -6.87 10.52 -19.62
N SER A 263 -8.11 10.04 -19.74
CA SER A 263 -8.61 9.43 -20.97
C SER A 263 -9.29 10.50 -21.84
N ALA A 264 -9.08 10.37 -23.15
CA ALA A 264 -9.75 11.23 -24.13
C ALA A 264 -11.27 11.01 -24.04
N GLY A 265 -11.99 11.99 -23.50
CA GLY A 265 -13.44 11.95 -23.35
C GLY A 265 -13.99 12.49 -22.03
N ASP A 266 -13.16 12.64 -20.99
CA ASP A 266 -13.60 13.18 -19.70
C ASP A 266 -12.95 14.55 -19.43
N PRO A 267 -13.72 15.66 -19.42
CA PRO A 267 -13.17 17.00 -19.33
C PRO A 267 -12.82 17.47 -17.90
N PHE A 268 -12.95 16.64 -16.87
CA PHE A 268 -12.85 17.06 -15.46
C PHE A 268 -11.68 16.48 -14.66
N TYR A 269 -10.57 16.13 -15.31
CA TYR A 269 -9.41 15.59 -14.60
C TYR A 269 -8.45 16.69 -14.14
N SER A 270 -8.15 16.70 -12.85
CA SER A 270 -7.00 17.43 -12.33
C SER A 270 -6.05 16.47 -11.59
N PRO A 271 -4.76 16.39 -11.99
CA PRO A 271 -3.78 15.62 -11.23
C PRO A 271 -3.63 16.13 -9.79
N TYR A 272 -3.94 17.41 -9.58
CA TYR A 272 -3.85 18.09 -8.30
C TYR A 272 -4.99 19.09 -8.13
N LYS A 273 -5.72 19.01 -7.02
CA LYS A 273 -6.64 20.08 -6.61
C LYS A 273 -6.15 20.61 -5.26
N ALA A 274 -5.64 21.85 -5.26
CA ALA A 274 -5.29 22.56 -4.03
C ALA A 274 -6.53 22.67 -3.13
N SER A 275 -6.34 22.76 -1.82
CA SER A 275 -7.43 23.00 -0.88
C SER A 275 -8.26 24.20 -1.34
N ASP A 276 -9.54 23.99 -1.59
CA ASP A 276 -10.49 25.09 -1.67
C ASP A 276 -10.48 25.73 -0.27
N ASN A 277 -9.74 26.82 -0.07
CA ASN A 277 -9.47 27.51 1.21
C ASN A 277 -10.73 28.12 1.87
N LYS A 278 -11.89 27.48 1.73
CA LYS A 278 -13.08 27.78 2.53
C LYS A 278 -12.97 26.97 3.81
N PHE A 279 -12.25 27.53 4.78
CA PHE A 279 -12.36 27.17 6.19
C PHE A 279 -13.78 27.47 6.68
#